data_AF-A0A8W8M341-F1
#
_entry.id   AF-A0A8W8M341-F1
#
_cell.length_a   1.000
_cell.length_b   1.000
_cell.length_c   1.000
_cell.angle_alpha   90.00
_cell.angle_beta   90.00
_cell.angle_gamma   90.00
#
_symmetry.space_group_name_H-M   'P 1'
#
loop_
_entity.id
_entity.type
_entity.pdbx_description
1 polymer ?
#
loop_
_entity_poly.entity_id
_entity_poly.type
_entity_poly.pdbx_seq_one_letter_code
_entity_poly.pdbx_strand_id
1 'polypeptide(L)'
;MQFGTLGPANADIQNLIDQVQGQVENQTLGQLNIYNAVSVRKQTLAGGTNWLVKVNVGNDFIHLMINQMEGAQVNQPPALTGLQQGHLADDPLAPF
;
A
#
# COMPACT_ATOMS: atom_id res chain seq x y z
N MET A 1 3.23 -15.40 10.81
CA MET A 1 3.31 -15.10 9.37
C MET A 1 4.17 -13.85 9.20
N GLN A 2 5.12 -13.82 8.27
CA GLN A 2 6.14 -12.77 8.17
C GLN A 2 6.04 -12.07 6.81
N PHE A 3 6.20 -10.75 6.78
CA PHE A 3 6.42 -10.02 5.52
C PHE A 3 7.81 -10.37 4.98
N GLY A 4 7.91 -10.53 3.66
CA GLY A 4 9.17 -10.76 2.97
C GLY A 4 10.09 -9.53 3.00
N THR A 5 11.20 -9.65 2.28
CA THR A 5 12.23 -8.60 2.19
C THR A 5 11.68 -7.28 1.64
N LEU A 6 12.15 -6.17 2.19
CA LEU A 6 11.89 -4.83 1.67
C LEU A 6 12.56 -4.64 0.31
N GLY A 7 11.82 -4.15 -0.67
CA GLY A 7 12.33 -3.84 -2.01
C GLY A 7 11.81 -2.50 -2.53
N PRO A 8 12.39 -2.00 -3.64
CA PRO A 8 11.86 -0.84 -4.33
C PRO A 8 10.48 -1.15 -4.91
N ALA A 9 9.58 -0.16 -4.92
CA ALA A 9 8.32 -0.28 -5.64
C ALA A 9 8.56 -0.26 -7.15
N ASN A 10 7.72 -0.99 -7.90
CA ASN A 10 7.72 -1.02 -9.36
C ASN A 10 6.38 -0.49 -9.90
N ALA A 11 6.21 -0.52 -11.23
CA ALA A 11 4.98 -0.05 -11.89
C ALA A 11 3.72 -0.81 -11.42
N ASP A 12 3.82 -2.11 -11.10
CA ASP A 12 2.68 -2.89 -10.60
C ASP A 12 2.22 -2.41 -9.22
N ILE A 13 3.17 -2.06 -8.35
CA ILE A 13 2.84 -1.48 -7.04
C ILE A 13 2.22 -0.09 -7.18
N GLN A 14 2.70 0.72 -8.14
CA GLN A 14 2.07 2.01 -8.43
C GLN A 14 0.62 1.81 -8.90
N ASN A 15 0.39 0.90 -9.85
CA ASN A 15 -0.96 0.57 -10.32
C ASN A 15 -1.87 0.05 -9.18
N LEU A 16 -1.30 -0.64 -8.18
CA LEU A 16 -2.04 -1.08 -7.00
C LEU A 16 -2.46 0.11 -6.12
N ILE A 17 -1.58 1.10 -5.94
CA ILE A 17 -1.90 2.35 -5.22
C ILE A 17 -2.99 3.12 -5.95
N ASP A 18 -2.87 3.26 -7.27
CA ASP A 18 -3.84 4.01 -8.07
C ASP A 18 -5.26 3.41 -7.95
N GLN A 19 -5.36 2.08 -7.86
CA GLN A 19 -6.65 1.38 -7.65
C GLN A 19 -7.26 1.62 -6.27
N VAL A 20 -6.44 1.87 -5.23
CA VAL A 20 -6.92 2.12 -3.87
C VAL A 20 -6.92 3.61 -3.51
N GLN A 21 -6.52 4.49 -4.41
CA GLN A 21 -6.40 5.94 -4.14
C GLN A 21 -7.70 6.53 -3.58
N GLY A 22 -8.85 6.21 -4.19
CA GLY A 22 -10.15 6.68 -3.68
C GLY A 22 -10.45 6.16 -2.26
N GLN A 23 -9.95 4.99 -1.88
CA GLN A 23 -10.09 4.47 -0.52
C GLN A 23 -9.18 5.19 0.47
N VAL A 24 -7.98 5.60 0.03
CA VAL A 24 -7.07 6.43 0.84
C VAL A 24 -7.70 7.79 1.09
N GLU A 25 -8.18 8.46 0.04
CA GLU A 25 -8.80 9.79 0.13
C GLU A 25 -10.05 9.82 1.02
N ASN A 26 -10.79 8.71 1.11
CA ASN A 26 -11.92 8.58 2.03
C ASN A 26 -11.51 8.46 3.51
N GLN A 27 -10.26 8.05 3.79
CA GLN A 27 -9.73 7.89 5.14
C GLN A 27 -8.82 9.05 5.55
N THR A 28 -8.36 9.87 4.60
CA THR A 28 -7.58 11.09 4.86
C THR A 28 -8.50 12.31 4.95
N LEU A 29 -8.06 13.34 5.69
CA LEU A 29 -8.80 14.61 5.83
C LEU A 29 -8.68 15.54 4.59
N GLY A 30 -8.22 15.02 3.45
CA GLY A 30 -8.01 15.81 2.23
C GLY A 30 -7.46 15.01 1.06
N GLN A 31 -7.56 15.60 -0.13
CA GLN A 31 -6.99 15.07 -1.36
C GLN A 31 -5.47 15.20 -1.34
N LEU A 32 -4.78 14.11 -1.70
CA LEU A 32 -3.33 14.09 -1.84
C LEU A 32 -3.01 14.24 -3.33
N ASN A 33 -2.17 15.22 -3.68
CA ASN A 33 -1.87 15.54 -5.08
C ASN A 33 -0.80 14.63 -5.69
N ILE A 34 -0.09 13.87 -4.85
CA ILE A 34 1.05 13.04 -5.24
C ILE A 34 0.87 11.69 -4.56
N TYR A 35 1.04 10.62 -5.33
CA TYR A 35 1.13 9.24 -4.84
C TYR A 35 2.28 8.56 -5.57
N ASN A 36 3.47 8.59 -4.99
CA ASN A 36 4.63 7.90 -5.55
C ASN A 36 5.05 6.72 -4.68
N ALA A 37 4.87 5.51 -5.19
CA ALA A 37 5.33 4.29 -4.54
C ALA A 37 6.86 4.30 -4.40
N VAL A 38 7.37 4.15 -3.19
CA VAL A 38 8.83 4.18 -2.94
C VAL A 38 9.37 2.79 -2.64
N SER A 39 8.78 2.12 -1.66
CA SER A 39 9.23 0.79 -1.25
C SER A 39 8.04 -0.09 -0.86
N VAL A 40 8.26 -1.38 -0.97
CA VAL A 40 7.23 -2.39 -0.78
C VAL A 40 7.81 -3.62 -0.11
N ARG A 41 6.94 -4.35 0.58
CA ARG A 41 7.13 -5.77 0.87
C ARG A 41 5.78 -6.45 0.95
N LYS A 42 5.82 -7.76 0.79
CA LYS A 42 4.61 -8.58 0.70
C LYS A 42 4.55 -9.67 1.75
N GLN A 43 3.34 -10.04 2.12
CA GLN A 43 3.05 -11.23 2.90
C GLN A 43 2.10 -12.09 2.05
N THR A 44 2.55 -13.28 1.69
CA THR A 44 1.73 -14.27 0.97
C THR A 44 0.75 -14.92 1.94
N LEU A 45 -0.51 -15.00 1.53
CA LEU A 45 -1.63 -15.65 2.22
C LEU A 45 -2.14 -16.83 1.39
N ALA A 46 -2.94 -17.71 1.99
CA ALA A 46 -3.48 -18.88 1.29
C ALA A 46 -4.42 -18.54 0.10
N GLY A 47 -4.92 -17.31 0.01
CA GLY A 47 -5.83 -16.87 -1.05
C GLY A 47 -5.56 -15.44 -1.53
N GLY A 48 -4.33 -14.96 -1.37
CA GLY A 48 -3.97 -13.60 -1.78
C GLY A 48 -2.65 -13.11 -1.21
N THR A 49 -2.46 -11.80 -1.30
CA THR A 49 -1.26 -11.10 -0.88
C THR A 49 -1.63 -9.85 -0.08
N ASN A 50 -0.98 -9.67 1.07
CA ASN A 50 -0.93 -8.36 1.73
C ASN A 50 0.30 -7.61 1.24
N TRP A 51 0.08 -6.43 0.68
CA TRP A 51 1.12 -5.51 0.27
C TRP A 51 1.24 -4.41 1.32
N LEU A 52 2.46 -4.21 1.82
CA LEU A 52 2.78 -3.11 2.69
C LEU A 52 3.69 -2.16 1.93
N VAL A 53 3.21 -0.94 1.71
CA VAL A 53 3.79 -0.01 0.74
C VAL A 53 4.06 1.34 1.40
N LYS A 54 5.26 1.87 1.19
CA LYS A 54 5.62 3.26 1.53
C LYS A 54 5.36 4.15 0.33
N VAL A 55 4.57 5.20 0.52
CA VAL A 55 4.16 6.13 -0.54
C VAL A 55 4.57 7.54 -0.16
N ASN A 56 5.29 8.22 -1.05
CA ASN A 56 5.56 9.65 -0.93
C ASN A 56 4.33 10.42 -1.41
N VAL A 57 3.85 11.35 -0.58
CA VAL A 57 2.68 12.20 -0.87
C VAL A 57 3.04 13.69 -0.98
N GLY A 58 4.30 13.99 -1.26
CA GLY A 58 4.85 15.33 -1.45
C GLY A 58 5.93 15.62 -0.41
N ASN A 59 5.52 16.19 0.73
CA ASN A 59 6.42 16.51 1.83
C ASN A 59 6.50 15.39 2.88
N ASP A 60 5.50 14.52 2.92
CA ASP A 60 5.35 13.45 3.90
C ASP A 60 5.21 12.10 3.21
N PHE A 61 5.25 11.04 4.01
CA PHE A 61 4.99 9.69 3.60
C PHE A 61 3.77 9.11 4.30
N ILE A 62 3.11 8.20 3.61
CA ILE A 62 2.08 7.33 4.18
C ILE A 62 2.50 5.87 4.02
N HIS A 63 2.08 5.03 4.95
CA HIS A 63 2.22 3.59 4.84
C HIS A 63 0.84 2.97 4.60
N LEU A 64 0.73 2.16 3.54
CA LEU A 64 -0.51 1.51 3.13
C LEU A 64 -0.39 0.01 3.33
N MET A 65 -1.40 -0.61 3.92
CA MET A 65 -1.60 -2.05 3.85
C MET A 65 -2.75 -2.37 2.89
N ILE A 66 -2.45 -3.02 1.78
CA ILE A 66 -3.39 -3.34 0.71
C ILE A 66 -3.54 -4.85 0.64
N ASN A 67 -4.77 -5.34 0.71
CA ASN A 67 -5.08 -6.74 0.47
C ASN A 67 -5.48 -6.95 -0.98
N GLN A 68 -4.85 -7.92 -1.63
CA GLN A 68 -5.18 -8.37 -2.98
C GLN A 68 -5.52 -9.85 -2.91
N MET A 69 -6.78 -10.20 -3.15
CA MET A 69 -7.20 -11.61 -3.20
C MET A 69 -6.92 -12.22 -4.57
N GLU A 70 -6.33 -13.40 -4.58
CA GLU A 70 -5.93 -14.14 -5.77
C GLU A 70 -6.66 -15.49 -5.71
N GLY A 71 -7.76 -15.66 -6.46
CA GLY A 71 -8.45 -16.95 -6.57
C GLY A 71 -9.96 -16.97 -6.30
N ALA A 72 -10.62 -15.83 -6.07
CA ALA A 72 -12.08 -15.79 -6.11
C ALA A 72 -12.59 -15.95 -7.55
N GLN A 73 -13.70 -16.67 -7.76
CA GLN A 73 -14.37 -16.80 -9.08
C GLN A 73 -14.76 -15.43 -9.69
N VAL A 74 -14.72 -14.37 -8.88
CA VAL A 74 -14.90 -12.97 -9.26
C VAL A 74 -13.62 -12.24 -8.91
N ASN A 75 -13.01 -11.54 -9.88
CA ASN A 75 -11.91 -10.61 -9.62
C ASN A 75 -12.39 -9.57 -8.62
N GLN A 76 -11.87 -9.62 -7.39
CA GLN A 76 -12.13 -8.58 -6.41
C GLN A 76 -11.08 -7.48 -6.56
N PRO A 77 -11.49 -6.19 -6.57
CA PRO A 77 -10.54 -5.10 -6.57
C PRO A 77 -9.70 -5.14 -5.28
N PRO A 78 -8.46 -4.63 -5.31
CA PRO A 78 -7.65 -4.52 -4.11
C PRO A 78 -8.32 -3.61 -3.07
N ALA A 79 -8.15 -3.95 -1.80
CA ALA A 79 -8.76 -3.25 -0.69
C ALA A 79 -7.70 -2.62 0.21
N LEU A 80 -7.89 -1.35 0.57
CA LEU A 80 -7.11 -0.69 1.60
C LEU A 80 -7.55 -1.24 2.98
N THR A 81 -6.64 -1.95 3.64
CA THR A 81 -6.88 -2.58 4.95
C THR A 81 -6.18 -1.86 6.09
N GLY A 82 -5.27 -0.93 5.79
CA GLY A 82 -4.59 -0.11 6.78
C GLY A 82 -3.93 1.11 6.16
N LEU A 83 -3.92 2.22 6.92
CA LEU A 83 -3.33 3.50 6.56
C LEU A 83 -2.64 4.10 7.79
N GLN A 84 -1.37 4.50 7.64
CA GLN A 84 -0.66 5.36 8.61
C GLN A 84 -0.17 6.62 7.90
N GLN A 85 -0.30 7.76 8.57
CA GLN A 85 0.07 9.08 8.05
C GLN A 85 1.18 9.72 8.90
N GLY A 86 1.82 10.76 8.35
CA GLY A 86 2.83 11.54 9.07
C GLY A 86 4.19 10.85 9.17
N HIS A 87 4.49 9.94 8.22
CA HIS A 87 5.78 9.28 8.15
C HIS A 87 6.82 10.15 7.45
N LEU A 88 8.08 9.97 7.84
CA LEU A 88 9.24 10.58 7.20
C LEU A 88 9.90 9.63 6.21
N ALA A 89 10.83 10.16 5.40
CA ALA A 89 11.53 9.39 4.37
C ALA A 89 12.38 8.24 4.94
N ASP A 90 12.93 8.41 6.13
CA ASP A 90 13.77 7.46 6.86
C ASP A 90 13.00 6.51 7.79
N ASP A 91 11.72 6.80 8.05
CA ASP A 91 10.88 5.91 8.85
C ASP A 91 10.88 4.49 8.29
N PRO A 92 11.07 3.47 9.14
CA PRO A 92 11.01 2.10 8.70
C PRO A 92 9.59 1.82 8.23
N LEU A 93 9.47 1.20 7.07
CA LEU A 93 8.24 0.49 6.77
C LEU A 93 8.20 -0.64 7.82
N ALA A 94 7.21 -0.69 8.71
CA ALA A 94 6.94 -1.77 9.69
C ALA A 94 5.48 -2.27 9.55
N PRO A 95 5.15 -3.56 9.74
CA PRO A 95 3.75 -4.01 9.78
C PRO A 95 2.99 -3.34 10.92
N PHE A 96 1.70 -3.07 10.71
CA PHE A 96 0.82 -2.37 11.65
C PHE A 96 -0.60 -2.93 11.61
#